data_AF-A0A562GQK8-F1
#
_entry.id   AF-A0A562GQK8-F1
#
_cell.length_a   1.000
_cell.length_b   1.000
_cell.length_c   1.000
_cell.angle_alpha   90.00
_cell.angle_beta   90.00
_cell.angle_gamma   90.00
#
_symmetry.space_group_name_H-M   'P 1'
#
loop_
_entity.id
_entity.type
_entity.pdbx_description
1 polymer ?
#
loop_
_entity_poly.entity_id
_entity_poly.type
_entity_poly.pdbx_seq_one_letter_code
_entity_poly.pdbx_strand_id
1 'polypeptide(L)'
;MIKCLYCGYECPDTANICPNCGKPIIKTVRDTQPTFDDIKEALRREKDGIKQTEPLSQKQAIIAASGVLLLAFIAYQFLTG
;
A
#
# COMPACT_ATOMS: atom_id res chain seq x y z
N MET A 1 -17.86 31.48 3.69
CA MET A 1 -16.66 32.34 3.80
C MET A 1 -15.49 31.43 4.11
N ILE A 2 -14.36 31.58 3.40
CA ILE A 2 -13.15 30.76 3.57
C ILE A 2 -12.03 31.61 4.16
N LYS A 3 -11.36 31.09 5.19
CA LYS A 3 -10.26 31.78 5.83
C LYS A 3 -8.95 31.53 5.07
N CYS A 4 -8.23 32.59 4.73
CA CYS A 4 -6.90 32.46 4.12
C CYS A 4 -5.94 31.77 5.10
N LEU A 5 -5.32 30.67 4.69
CA LEU A 5 -4.36 29.92 5.51
C LEU A 5 -3.04 30.68 5.75
N TYR A 6 -2.76 31.73 4.97
CA TYR A 6 -1.52 32.49 5.08
C TYR A 6 -1.63 33.71 6.00
N CYS A 7 -2.73 34.47 5.92
CA CYS A 7 -2.89 35.71 6.68
C CYS A 7 -4.09 35.71 7.64
N GLY A 8 -4.93 34.67 7.60
CA GLY A 8 -6.11 34.57 8.46
C GLY A 8 -7.29 35.45 8.06
N TYR A 9 -7.22 36.19 6.95
CA TYR A 9 -8.31 37.03 6.48
C TYR A 9 -9.50 36.20 5.96
N GLU A 10 -10.71 36.61 6.29
CA GLU A 10 -11.94 35.98 5.79
C GLU A 10 -12.22 36.42 4.36
N CYS A 11 -12.15 35.46 3.44
CA CYS A 11 -12.38 35.67 2.02
C CYS A 11 -13.73 35.05 1.62
N PRO A 12 -14.37 35.51 0.55
CA PRO A 12 -15.54 34.84 0.01
C PRO A 12 -15.16 33.45 -0.55
N ASP A 13 -16.05 32.46 -0.47
CA ASP A 13 -15.78 31.08 -0.91
C ASP A 13 -15.46 30.96 -2.40
N THR A 14 -15.86 31.97 -3.18
CA THR A 14 -15.57 32.08 -4.61
C THR A 14 -14.17 32.63 -4.89
N ALA A 15 -13.53 33.35 -3.95
CA ALA A 15 -12.21 33.92 -4.17
C ALA A 15 -11.15 32.83 -4.38
N ASN A 16 -10.35 32.97 -5.43
CA ASN A 16 -9.18 32.12 -5.71
C ASN A 16 -7.88 32.74 -5.21
N ILE A 17 -7.89 34.05 -4.93
CA ILE A 17 -6.75 34.83 -4.45
C ILE A 17 -7.23 35.65 -3.27
N CYS A 18 -6.44 35.69 -2.20
CA CYS A 18 -6.77 36.48 -1.02
C CYS A 18 -6.62 37.97 -1.33
N PRO A 19 -7.67 38.79 -1.13
CA PRO A 19 -7.60 40.23 -1.39
C PRO A 19 -6.68 40.97 -0.41
N ASN A 20 -6.39 40.37 0.76
CA ASN A 20 -5.53 40.99 1.77
C ASN A 20 -4.03 40.72 1.53
N CYS A 21 -3.65 39.50 1.15
CA CYS A 21 -2.22 39.12 1.05
C CYS A 21 -1.77 38.73 -0.37
N GLY A 22 -2.69 38.68 -1.35
CA GLY A 22 -2.37 38.34 -2.74
C GLY A 22 -1.99 36.88 -2.98
N LYS A 23 -1.98 36.02 -1.96
CA LYS A 23 -1.67 34.58 -2.09
C LYS A 23 -2.91 33.79 -2.55
N PRO A 24 -2.73 32.68 -3.28
CA PRO A 24 -3.83 31.85 -3.72
C PRO A 24 -4.55 31.21 -2.52
N ILE A 25 -5.87 31.10 -2.61
CA ILE A 25 -6.71 30.44 -1.62
C ILE A 25 -6.80 28.97 -2.00
N ILE A 26 -6.21 28.11 -1.16
CA ILE A 26 -6.29 26.66 -1.33
C ILE A 26 -7.66 26.21 -0.82
N LYS A 27 -8.61 26.06 -1.74
CA LYS A 27 -9.89 25.42 -1.46
C LYS A 27 -9.64 23.92 -1.40
N THR A 28 -9.43 23.39 -0.19
CA THR A 28 -9.46 21.94 -0.03
C THR A 28 -10.88 21.51 -0.37
N VAL A 29 -11.05 20.79 -1.48
CA VAL A 29 -12.30 20.15 -1.89
C VAL A 29 -12.67 19.14 -0.79
N ARG A 30 -13.36 19.60 0.26
CA ARG A 30 -13.72 18.80 1.44
C ARG A 30 -15.18 18.34 1.40
N ASP A 31 -15.79 18.26 0.23
CA ASP A 31 -17.11 17.66 0.11
C ASP A 31 -17.08 16.21 -0.39
N THR A 32 -15.89 15.62 -0.48
CA THR A 32 -15.78 14.16 -0.58
C THR A 32 -14.57 13.70 0.20
N GLN A 33 -14.59 13.96 1.52
CA GLN A 33 -13.72 13.19 2.40
C GLN A 33 -14.36 11.79 2.49
N PRO A 34 -13.71 10.73 1.97
CA PRO A 34 -14.26 9.38 2.03
C PRO A 34 -14.50 9.01 3.48
N THR A 35 -15.69 8.48 3.76
CA THR A 35 -16.04 8.03 5.10
C THR A 35 -15.22 6.79 5.46
N PHE A 36 -15.15 6.48 6.75
CA PHE A 36 -14.52 5.24 7.21
C PHE A 36 -15.12 4.01 6.53
N ASP A 37 -16.41 4.03 6.23
CA ASP A 37 -17.12 2.96 5.54
C ASP A 37 -16.67 2.84 4.07
N ASP A 38 -16.46 3.97 3.37
CA ASP A 38 -15.92 3.98 1.99
C ASP A 38 -14.52 3.38 1.93
N ILE A 39 -13.66 3.74 2.90
CA ILE A 39 -12.29 3.22 3.00
C ILE A 39 -12.32 1.72 3.29
N LYS A 40 -13.14 1.28 4.24
CA LYS A 40 -13.27 -0.13 4.64
C LYS A 40 -13.74 -1.01 3.49
N GLU A 41 -14.68 -0.53 2.67
CA GLU A 41 -15.19 -1.27 1.53
C GLU A 41 -14.16 -1.38 0.39
N ALA A 42 -13.37 -0.32 0.15
CA ALA A 42 -12.26 -0.37 -0.79
C ALA A 42 -11.18 -1.40 -0.39
N LEU A 43 -10.83 -1.46 0.90
CA LEU A 43 -9.90 -2.45 1.45
C LEU A 43 -10.42 -3.88 1.32
N ARG A 44 -11.73 -4.11 1.45
CA ARG A 44 -12.34 -5.44 1.26
C ARG A 44 -12.18 -5.93 -0.18
N ARG A 45 -12.46 -5.07 -1.15
CA ARG A 45 -12.32 -5.39 -2.59
C ARG A 45 -10.87 -5.72 -2.95
N GLU A 46 -9.91 -4.98 -2.41
CA GLU A 46 -8.49 -5.25 -2.64
C GLU A 46 -8.06 -6.60 -2.04
N LYS A 47 -8.50 -6.91 -0.82
CA LYS A 47 -8.18 -8.18 -0.16
C LYS A 47 -8.78 -9.40 -0.87
N ASP A 48 -9.96 -9.27 -1.48
CA ASP A 48 -10.57 -10.36 -2.24
C ASP A 48 -9.93 -10.54 -3.63
N GLY A 49 -9.30 -9.49 -4.17
CA GLY A 49 -8.46 -9.55 -5.38
C GLY A 49 -7.07 -10.18 -5.16
N ILE A 50 -6.52 -10.09 -3.95
CA ILE A 50 -5.21 -10.69 -3.58
C ILE A 50 -5.41 -12.10 -2.97
N LYS A 51 -6.32 -12.90 -3.53
CA LYS A 51 -6.42 -14.35 -3.21
C LYS A 51 -5.84 -15.26 -4.29
N GLN A 52 -5.25 -14.73 -5.36
CA GLN A 52 -4.69 -15.54 -6.44
C GLN A 52 -3.28 -15.11 -6.84
N THR A 53 -2.29 -15.38 -5.97
CA THR A 53 -1.00 -16.00 -6.36
C THR A 53 -0.14 -16.29 -5.13
N GLU A 54 -0.54 -17.28 -4.33
CA GLU A 54 0.46 -18.20 -3.80
C GLU A 54 0.23 -19.56 -4.47
N PRO A 55 0.82 -19.84 -5.66
CA PRO A 55 1.19 -21.21 -5.94
C PRO A 55 2.38 -21.49 -5.02
N LEU A 56 2.05 -22.04 -3.84
CA LEU A 56 2.91 -22.92 -3.06
C LEU A 56 3.28 -24.14 -3.95
N SER A 57 4.04 -23.91 -5.03
CA SER A 57 4.31 -24.91 -6.07
C SER A 57 5.56 -24.59 -6.91
N GLN A 58 6.47 -23.72 -6.44
CA GLN A 58 7.75 -23.50 -7.12
C GLN A 58 8.98 -23.60 -6.21
N LYS A 59 8.83 -23.53 -4.89
CA LYS A 59 9.95 -23.63 -3.94
C LYS A 59 10.09 -24.99 -3.24
N GLN A 60 9.08 -25.88 -3.34
CA GLN A 60 9.09 -27.16 -2.62
C GLN A 60 9.89 -28.27 -3.32
N ALA A 61 10.10 -28.21 -4.64
CA ALA A 61 10.90 -29.21 -5.36
C ALA A 61 12.41 -29.10 -5.08
N ILE A 62 12.91 -27.88 -4.86
CA ILE A 62 14.34 -27.62 -4.63
C ILE A 62 14.79 -28.21 -3.28
N ILE A 63 13.92 -28.13 -2.26
CA ILE A 63 14.24 -28.60 -0.90
C ILE A 63 14.25 -30.13 -0.82
N ALA A 64 13.41 -30.81 -1.61
CA ALA A 64 13.38 -32.27 -1.64
C ALA A 64 14.60 -32.87 -2.35
N ALA A 65 15.03 -32.28 -3.48
CA ALA A 65 16.19 -32.78 -4.24
C ALA A 65 17.51 -32.62 -3.47
N SER A 66 17.68 -31.51 -2.75
CA SER A 66 18.90 -31.27 -1.96
C SER A 66 19.02 -32.23 -0.77
N GLY A 67 17.91 -32.58 -0.11
CA GLY A 67 17.91 -33.55 0.98
C GLY A 67 18.38 -34.95 0.55
N VAL A 68 17.92 -35.44 -0.61
CA VAL A 68 18.29 -36.76 -1.13
C VAL A 68 19.78 -36.81 -1.53
N LEU A 69 20.30 -35.77 -2.17
CA LEU A 69 21.72 -35.69 -2.55
C LEU A 69 22.65 -35.66 -1.34
N LEU A 70 22.29 -34.89 -0.30
CA LEU A 70 23.07 -34.84 0.94
C LEU A 70 23.10 -36.19 1.65
N LEU A 71 21.96 -36.88 1.76
CA LEU A 71 21.90 -38.21 2.37
C LEU A 71 22.75 -39.24 1.60
N ALA A 72 22.68 -39.23 0.27
CA ALA A 72 23.49 -40.12 -0.55
C ALA A 72 25.00 -39.85 -0.41
N PHE A 73 25.39 -38.57 -0.37
CA PHE A 73 26.79 -38.18 -0.18
C PHE A 73 27.34 -38.59 1.18
N ILE A 74 26.56 -38.39 2.24
CA ILE A 74 26.92 -38.84 3.60
C ILE A 74 27.10 -40.35 3.62
N ALA A 75 26.14 -41.11 3.07
CA ALA A 75 26.25 -42.56 3.00
C ALA A 75 27.51 -43.01 2.24
N TYR A 76 27.82 -42.40 1.09
CA TYR A 76 29.03 -42.70 0.34
C TYR A 76 30.30 -42.49 1.18
N GLN A 77 30.42 -41.34 1.86
CA GLN A 77 31.55 -41.07 2.76
C GLN A 77 31.70 -42.13 3.86
N PHE A 78 30.60 -42.60 4.43
CA PHE A 78 30.62 -43.68 5.44
C PHE A 78 30.98 -45.05 4.87
N LEU A 79 30.76 -45.30 3.57
CA LEU A 79 31.16 -46.55 2.92
C LEU A 79 32.63 -46.52 2.45
N THR A 80 33.18 -45.35 2.12
CA THR A 80 34.55 -45.21 1.61
C THR A 80 35.59 -44.79 2.65
N GLY A 81 35.18 -44.48 3.88
CA GLY A 81 36.07 -44.18 5.02
C GLY A 81 36.09 -45.33 6.02
#